data_AF-A0A3Q7RD36-F1
#
_entry.id   AF-A0A3Q7RD36-F1
#
_cell.length_a   1.000
_cell.length_b   1.000
_cell.length_c   1.000
_cell.angle_alpha   90.00
_cell.angle_beta   90.00
_cell.angle_gamma   90.00
#
_symmetry.space_group_name_H-M   'P 1'
#
loop_
_entity.id
_entity.type
_entity.pdbx_description
1 polymer ?
#
loop_
_entity_poly.entity_id
_entity_poly.type
_entity_poly.pdbx_seq_one_letter_code
_entity_poly.pdbx_strand_id
1 'polypeptide(L)'
;MGSCARLLLLWGCSAVAAGLSGVVGVSSRCEKACNPRMGNLALGRKLWADTTCGQNATELYCSYSENADLTCRQPKCDKCHAAQPHLAHLPAAMADSSFRFPRTWWQSAEDVHREKIQLDLEAEFYFTHLIMVFKSPRPAAMVLDRSQDFGKTWKPYKYFATNCSATFGLEDDVIKKGAICTSRYSNPFPCTGGEVIFRALSPPYDAENPYSAKVQEQLKITNLRVQLLKRQSCPCQRNDLTSKPQHFTHYAIYDFIVKGSCFCNGHADQCVPVDGFRPVKAPGAFHVVHGKCMCKHNTAGTHCQHCAPLYNDRPWEAADGKTGSPKECRTCKCNGHADACHFDINVWEASGNRSGGVCNDCQHNTEGQHCQRCKPGFYRDLRRPFSAPDACKMCSCHPVGSAVLPFNSVTFCDPSNGDCPCKPGVAGPHCDRCMVGYWGFGDYGCRPCDCAGSCDPLTGDCISSTDIDWYQEIPDFHSMHNKSEPAWEWEDEQGFSALRHSGKCECKEQVLGNSKAFCGMKYSYVLKIKILSAHDKGSHAEVNVKIKKVLKSTKLKILRGKRTLYPESWTNRGCTCPILNPGLEYLVAGHEDVRTGKLVVNMKSFVQHWKPALGRKVMDILKRKCK
;
A
#
# COMPACT_ATOMS: atom_id res chain seq x y z
N MET A 1 4.88 38.73 -59.19
CA MET A 1 6.26 38.99 -58.71
C MET A 1 6.13 39.21 -57.20
N GLY A 2 6.68 38.42 -56.27
CA GLY A 2 7.94 37.66 -56.25
C GLY A 2 9.03 38.51 -55.58
N SER A 3 9.86 38.06 -54.62
CA SER A 3 9.95 36.77 -53.90
C SER A 3 10.85 36.97 -52.64
N CYS A 4 11.07 35.90 -51.83
CA CYS A 4 12.14 35.78 -50.81
C CYS A 4 12.06 36.71 -49.55
N ALA A 5 12.64 36.39 -48.38
CA ALA A 5 13.20 35.14 -47.84
C ALA A 5 13.12 35.13 -46.28
N ARG A 6 13.48 34.00 -45.64
CA ARG A 6 13.64 33.84 -44.17
C ARG A 6 15.08 34.17 -43.75
N LEU A 7 15.32 34.51 -42.46
CA LEU A 7 16.23 33.82 -41.51
C LEU A 7 16.43 34.62 -40.18
N LEU A 8 16.33 33.93 -39.02
CA LEU A 8 17.12 34.10 -37.76
C LEU A 8 17.09 35.44 -36.96
N LEU A 9 17.52 35.56 -35.69
CA LEU A 9 17.34 34.76 -34.44
C LEU A 9 17.81 35.60 -33.21
N LEU A 10 17.20 35.33 -32.04
CA LEU A 10 17.77 35.35 -30.66
C LEU A 10 18.10 36.66 -29.87
N TRP A 11 17.78 36.55 -28.57
CA TRP A 11 18.20 37.32 -27.37
C TRP A 11 17.70 38.79 -27.29
N GLY A 12 17.33 39.37 -26.14
CA GLY A 12 17.25 38.94 -24.73
C GLY A 12 17.27 40.22 -23.84
N CYS A 13 16.76 40.35 -22.61
CA CYS A 13 16.07 39.50 -21.63
C CYS A 13 15.29 40.42 -20.66
N SER A 14 14.28 39.94 -19.89
CA SER A 14 13.91 40.51 -18.57
C SER A 14 12.84 39.72 -17.81
N ALA A 15 12.84 39.88 -16.48
CA ALA A 15 11.77 39.55 -15.52
C ALA A 15 11.26 38.09 -15.46
N VAL A 16 11.99 37.24 -14.73
CA VAL A 16 11.42 36.03 -14.10
C VAL A 16 11.22 36.28 -12.60
N ALA A 17 9.98 36.38 -12.15
CA ALA A 17 9.63 36.42 -10.72
C ALA A 17 9.18 35.02 -10.27
N ALA A 18 10.10 34.24 -9.69
CA ALA A 18 9.85 32.87 -9.27
C ALA A 18 9.05 32.79 -7.95
N GLY A 19 7.72 32.69 -8.06
CA GLY A 19 6.86 32.41 -6.91
C GLY A 19 7.02 30.98 -6.40
N LEU A 20 7.70 30.80 -5.26
CA LEU A 20 7.89 29.51 -4.59
C LEU A 20 6.57 28.97 -4.01
N SER A 21 5.73 28.34 -4.84
CA SER A 21 4.64 27.49 -4.38
C SER A 21 5.19 26.23 -3.71
N GLY A 22 5.38 26.30 -2.39
CA GLY A 22 5.80 25.14 -1.59
C GLY A 22 4.83 23.98 -1.74
N VAL A 23 5.27 22.92 -2.43
CA VAL A 23 4.52 21.66 -2.51
C VAL A 23 4.59 21.00 -1.13
N VAL A 24 3.54 21.18 -0.32
CA VAL A 24 3.36 20.45 0.93
C VAL A 24 3.09 18.99 0.57
N GLY A 25 4.17 18.22 0.51
CA GLY A 25 4.12 16.77 0.29
C GLY A 25 3.28 16.12 1.39
N VAL A 26 2.29 15.33 1.01
CA VAL A 26 1.52 14.51 1.96
C VAL A 26 2.46 13.42 2.47
N SER A 27 2.92 13.55 3.71
CA SER A 27 3.74 12.51 4.36
C SER A 27 3.00 11.17 4.43
N SER A 28 3.74 10.08 4.31
CA SER A 28 3.19 8.75 4.03
C SER A 28 2.45 8.13 5.21
N ARG A 29 1.32 7.48 4.93
CA ARG A 29 0.49 6.78 5.93
C ARG A 29 1.02 5.38 6.28
N CYS A 30 2.34 5.22 6.28
CA CYS A 30 3.03 3.95 6.46
C CYS A 30 4.23 4.16 7.42
N GLU A 31 3.88 4.43 8.68
CA GLU A 31 4.76 4.40 9.86
C GLU A 31 4.60 3.08 10.65
N LYS A 32 3.55 2.33 10.31
CA LYS A 32 3.15 1.01 10.82
C LYS A 32 2.90 0.09 9.63
N ALA A 33 2.75 -1.21 9.88
CA ALA A 33 2.38 -2.19 8.85
C ALA A 33 1.21 -1.70 7.97
N CYS A 34 1.42 -1.58 6.66
CA CYS A 34 0.51 -0.89 5.75
C CYS A 34 0.25 -1.70 4.47
N ASN A 35 -1.00 -1.69 3.98
CA ASN A 35 -1.43 -2.46 2.80
C ASN A 35 -1.95 -1.53 1.69
N PRO A 36 -1.75 -1.86 0.40
CA PRO A 36 -2.35 -1.12 -0.71
C PRO A 36 -3.89 -1.19 -0.72
N ARG A 37 -4.53 -0.25 -1.43
CA ARG A 37 -6.00 -0.15 -1.47
C ARG A 37 -6.65 -1.34 -2.19
N MET A 38 -7.70 -1.89 -1.58
CA MET A 38 -8.51 -3.01 -2.11
C MET A 38 -9.45 -2.58 -3.26
N GLY A 39 -9.23 -3.13 -4.46
CA GLY A 39 -10.01 -2.87 -5.68
C GLY A 39 -10.60 -4.13 -6.33
N ASN A 40 -10.90 -4.07 -7.63
CA ASN A 40 -11.20 -5.25 -8.47
C ASN A 40 -9.99 -5.49 -9.39
N LEU A 41 -9.36 -6.67 -9.32
CA LEU A 41 -8.19 -7.01 -10.12
C LEU A 41 -8.53 -7.23 -11.61
N ALA A 42 -9.78 -7.54 -11.95
CA ALA A 42 -10.20 -7.66 -13.35
C ALA A 42 -10.21 -6.32 -14.12
N LEU A 43 -10.39 -5.19 -13.41
CA LEU A 43 -10.49 -3.86 -14.05
C LEU A 43 -9.22 -3.51 -14.83
N GLY A 44 -9.39 -3.25 -16.13
CA GLY A 44 -8.30 -2.86 -17.03
C GLY A 44 -7.40 -4.01 -17.50
N ARG A 45 -7.68 -5.25 -17.09
CA ARG A 45 -7.01 -6.48 -17.58
C ARG A 45 -7.88 -7.18 -18.63
N LYS A 46 -7.28 -8.07 -19.41
CA LYS A 46 -8.00 -8.92 -20.36
C LYS A 46 -8.49 -10.17 -19.64
N LEU A 47 -9.82 -10.35 -19.55
CA LEU A 47 -10.38 -11.68 -19.28
C LEU A 47 -10.37 -12.52 -20.55
N TRP A 48 -10.20 -13.82 -20.35
CA TRP A 48 -10.19 -14.85 -21.40
C TRP A 48 -11.30 -15.87 -21.12
N ALA A 49 -11.91 -16.41 -22.18
CA ALA A 49 -12.88 -17.51 -22.16
C ALA A 49 -12.55 -18.47 -23.32
N ASP A 50 -12.94 -19.75 -23.25
CA ASP A 50 -12.75 -20.70 -24.37
C ASP A 50 -13.62 -20.29 -25.56
N THR A 51 -14.86 -19.85 -25.29
CA THR A 51 -15.82 -19.46 -26.34
C THR A 51 -16.50 -18.11 -26.06
N THR A 52 -17.19 -17.60 -27.08
CA THR A 52 -18.07 -16.42 -27.01
C THR A 52 -19.14 -16.56 -28.11
N CYS A 53 -20.38 -16.14 -27.85
CA CYS A 53 -21.42 -16.20 -28.87
C CYS A 53 -21.16 -15.29 -30.07
N GLY A 54 -21.73 -15.67 -31.20
CA GLY A 54 -21.74 -14.91 -32.44
C GLY A 54 -20.35 -14.73 -33.06
N GLN A 55 -19.43 -15.66 -32.81
CA GLN A 55 -18.02 -15.54 -33.20
C GLN A 55 -17.79 -15.71 -34.71
N ASN A 56 -18.58 -16.57 -35.36
CA ASN A 56 -18.47 -16.90 -36.79
C ASN A 56 -19.61 -16.31 -37.64
N ALA A 57 -20.81 -16.19 -37.06
CA ALA A 57 -22.03 -15.73 -37.72
C ALA A 57 -22.96 -15.07 -36.67
N THR A 58 -24.14 -14.59 -37.08
CA THR A 58 -25.12 -14.08 -36.11
C THR A 58 -25.89 -15.24 -35.48
N GLU A 59 -25.80 -15.39 -34.16
CA GLU A 59 -26.51 -16.40 -33.38
C GLU A 59 -27.79 -15.80 -32.78
N LEU A 60 -28.89 -16.57 -32.73
CA LEU A 60 -30.10 -16.21 -32.01
C LEU A 60 -30.08 -16.90 -30.65
N TYR A 61 -30.22 -16.14 -29.56
CA TYR A 61 -30.30 -16.70 -28.21
C TYR A 61 -31.55 -16.19 -27.51
N CYS A 62 -32.08 -16.94 -26.54
CA CYS A 62 -33.13 -16.43 -25.65
C CYS A 62 -32.85 -16.73 -24.18
N SER A 63 -33.42 -15.89 -23.32
CA SER A 63 -33.29 -15.97 -21.86
C SER A 63 -34.66 -16.08 -21.19
N TYR A 64 -34.76 -17.00 -20.23
CA TYR A 64 -35.92 -17.20 -19.38
C TYR A 64 -35.72 -16.53 -18.02
N SER A 65 -36.81 -16.19 -17.35
CA SER A 65 -36.81 -15.76 -15.95
C SER A 65 -38.11 -16.20 -15.28
N GLU A 66 -38.03 -16.47 -13.99
CA GLU A 66 -39.15 -16.91 -13.17
C GLU A 66 -40.05 -15.75 -12.71
N ASN A 67 -41.31 -16.06 -12.47
CA ASN A 67 -42.21 -15.28 -11.63
C ASN A 67 -42.12 -15.73 -10.15
N ALA A 68 -42.77 -14.99 -9.25
CA ALA A 68 -42.81 -15.32 -7.82
C ALA A 68 -43.58 -16.62 -7.49
N ASP A 69 -44.36 -17.14 -8.44
CA ASP A 69 -45.10 -18.40 -8.40
C ASP A 69 -44.35 -19.56 -9.08
N LEU A 70 -43.07 -19.37 -9.45
CA LEU A 70 -42.21 -20.31 -10.18
C LEU A 70 -42.68 -20.64 -11.62
N THR A 71 -43.65 -19.91 -12.18
CA THR A 71 -43.97 -19.99 -13.62
C THR A 71 -42.86 -19.35 -14.46
N CYS A 72 -42.64 -19.87 -15.67
CA CYS A 72 -41.74 -19.25 -16.62
C CYS A 72 -42.38 -17.99 -17.22
N ARG A 73 -41.67 -16.85 -17.18
CA ARG A 73 -42.01 -15.70 -18.04
C ARG A 73 -41.75 -16.03 -19.50
N GLN A 74 -42.44 -15.30 -20.38
CA GLN A 74 -42.19 -15.31 -21.81
C GLN A 74 -40.68 -15.05 -22.10
N PRO A 75 -40.02 -15.89 -22.91
CA PRO A 75 -38.59 -15.78 -23.17
C PRO A 75 -38.25 -14.47 -23.88
N LYS A 76 -37.13 -13.86 -23.49
CA LYS A 76 -36.57 -12.71 -24.20
C LYS A 76 -35.47 -13.18 -25.14
N CYS A 77 -35.79 -13.20 -26.43
CA CYS A 77 -34.90 -13.54 -27.53
C CYS A 77 -34.21 -12.29 -28.09
N ASP A 78 -32.95 -12.43 -28.51
CA ASP A 78 -32.16 -11.39 -29.15
C ASP A 78 -31.00 -12.01 -29.97
N LYS A 79 -30.22 -11.18 -30.69
CA LYS A 79 -29.13 -11.62 -31.57
C LYS A 79 -27.76 -11.37 -30.96
N CYS A 80 -26.83 -12.31 -31.12
CA CYS A 80 -25.42 -12.16 -30.75
C CYS A 80 -24.52 -12.14 -32.01
N HIS A 81 -23.56 -11.23 -32.06
CA HIS A 81 -22.55 -11.15 -33.13
C HIS A 81 -21.28 -10.43 -32.63
N ALA A 82 -20.20 -11.19 -32.40
CA ALA A 82 -19.00 -10.72 -31.69
C ALA A 82 -18.31 -9.50 -32.34
N ALA A 83 -18.36 -9.38 -33.66
CA ALA A 83 -17.77 -8.25 -34.39
C ALA A 83 -18.66 -7.00 -34.48
N GLN A 84 -19.89 -7.02 -33.95
CA GLN A 84 -20.80 -5.87 -33.92
C GLN A 84 -20.99 -5.38 -32.48
N PRO A 85 -20.40 -4.24 -32.06
CA PRO A 85 -20.33 -3.84 -30.64
C PRO A 85 -21.67 -3.70 -29.88
N HIS A 86 -22.80 -3.61 -30.59
CA HIS A 86 -24.14 -3.54 -29.99
C HIS A 86 -24.82 -4.91 -29.81
N LEU A 87 -24.24 -5.97 -30.39
CA LEU A 87 -24.68 -7.38 -30.29
C LEU A 87 -23.58 -8.29 -29.69
N ALA A 88 -22.46 -7.72 -29.22
CA ALA A 88 -21.26 -8.46 -28.85
C ALA A 88 -21.14 -8.65 -27.33
N HIS A 89 -21.24 -9.91 -26.88
CA HIS A 89 -21.15 -10.29 -25.46
C HIS A 89 -19.76 -10.82 -25.11
N LEU A 90 -18.73 -9.99 -25.33
CA LEU A 90 -17.30 -10.34 -25.19
C LEU A 90 -16.87 -10.53 -23.72
N PRO A 91 -15.83 -11.33 -23.42
CA PRO A 91 -15.33 -11.56 -22.04
C PRO A 91 -14.98 -10.29 -21.26
N ALA A 92 -14.64 -9.20 -21.97
CA ALA A 92 -14.33 -7.90 -21.37
C ALA A 92 -15.52 -7.26 -20.63
N ALA A 93 -16.76 -7.58 -20.99
CA ALA A 93 -17.96 -7.09 -20.31
C ALA A 93 -17.97 -7.46 -18.82
N MET A 94 -17.57 -8.70 -18.48
CA MET A 94 -17.48 -9.15 -17.09
C MET A 94 -16.48 -8.35 -16.24
N ALA A 95 -15.51 -7.69 -16.88
CA ALA A 95 -14.47 -6.89 -16.25
C ALA A 95 -14.76 -5.38 -16.27
N ASP A 96 -15.94 -4.95 -16.74
CA ASP A 96 -16.25 -3.54 -16.92
C ASP A 96 -16.67 -2.83 -15.61
N SER A 97 -17.52 -1.83 -15.71
CA SER A 97 -18.03 -1.02 -14.62
C SER A 97 -19.56 -1.05 -14.66
N SER A 98 -20.16 -2.04 -14.00
CA SER A 98 -21.62 -2.27 -13.93
C SER A 98 -22.47 -1.09 -13.41
N PHE A 99 -21.85 -0.08 -12.79
CA PHE A 99 -22.47 1.22 -12.47
C PHE A 99 -22.62 2.18 -13.67
N ARG A 100 -21.81 2.00 -14.73
CA ARG A 100 -21.76 2.83 -15.95
C ARG A 100 -22.29 2.07 -17.16
N PHE A 101 -22.08 0.76 -17.22
CA PHE A 101 -22.60 -0.14 -18.24
C PHE A 101 -23.57 -1.14 -17.60
N PRO A 102 -24.74 -0.68 -17.10
CA PRO A 102 -25.68 -1.58 -16.45
C PRO A 102 -26.24 -2.60 -17.46
N ARG A 103 -26.09 -3.88 -17.15
CA ARG A 103 -26.51 -5.02 -17.99
C ARG A 103 -25.69 -5.24 -19.26
N THR A 104 -24.38 -4.97 -19.27
CA THR A 104 -23.44 -5.70 -20.13
C THR A 104 -23.21 -7.11 -19.56
N TRP A 105 -22.90 -8.09 -20.41
CA TRP A 105 -22.51 -9.45 -19.98
C TRP A 105 -21.60 -10.11 -21.01
N TRP A 106 -20.88 -11.15 -20.59
CA TRP A 106 -20.30 -12.13 -21.50
C TRP A 106 -21.23 -13.34 -21.64
N GLN A 107 -21.22 -13.96 -22.82
CA GLN A 107 -22.01 -15.15 -23.12
C GLN A 107 -21.18 -16.15 -23.94
N SER A 108 -21.19 -17.43 -23.54
CA SER A 108 -20.53 -18.51 -24.29
C SER A 108 -21.21 -18.74 -25.64
N ALA A 109 -20.56 -19.51 -26.53
CA ALA A 109 -21.24 -20.11 -27.66
C ALA A 109 -22.37 -21.06 -27.19
N GLU A 110 -23.29 -21.38 -28.11
CA GLU A 110 -24.40 -22.30 -27.88
C GLU A 110 -23.92 -23.75 -27.61
N ASP A 111 -24.72 -24.49 -26.85
CA ASP A 111 -24.51 -25.87 -26.38
C ASP A 111 -23.20 -26.25 -25.66
N VAL A 112 -22.27 -25.31 -25.45
CA VAL A 112 -21.01 -25.55 -24.72
C VAL A 112 -21.26 -26.10 -23.31
N HIS A 113 -20.83 -27.33 -23.03
CA HIS A 113 -20.99 -27.95 -21.71
C HIS A 113 -19.89 -27.53 -20.71
N ARG A 114 -18.65 -27.42 -21.20
CA ARG A 114 -17.45 -27.08 -20.41
C ARG A 114 -16.82 -25.80 -20.95
N GLU A 115 -16.50 -24.87 -20.06
CA GLU A 115 -16.10 -23.51 -20.43
C GLU A 115 -15.18 -22.92 -19.34
N LYS A 116 -14.04 -22.35 -19.73
CA LYS A 116 -12.94 -21.92 -18.85
C LYS A 116 -12.73 -20.42 -18.93
N ILE A 117 -13.06 -19.70 -17.86
CA ILE A 117 -12.79 -18.27 -17.72
C ILE A 117 -11.46 -18.10 -16.98
N GLN A 118 -10.56 -17.26 -17.50
CA GLN A 118 -9.23 -17.03 -16.92
C GLN A 118 -8.89 -15.54 -16.82
N LEU A 119 -8.30 -15.16 -15.68
CA LEU A 119 -7.69 -13.86 -15.43
C LEU A 119 -6.20 -14.06 -15.14
N ASP A 120 -5.35 -13.51 -15.99
CA ASP A 120 -3.91 -13.47 -15.79
C ASP A 120 -3.49 -12.11 -15.24
N LEU A 121 -2.58 -12.10 -14.27
CA LEU A 121 -2.07 -10.89 -13.61
C LEU A 121 -0.59 -10.70 -13.96
N GLU A 122 -0.16 -9.44 -14.07
CA GLU A 122 1.20 -9.08 -14.48
C GLU A 122 2.27 -9.18 -13.38
N ALA A 123 1.85 -9.52 -12.14
CA ALA A 123 2.67 -9.66 -10.95
C ALA A 123 1.91 -10.48 -9.88
N GLU A 124 2.47 -10.61 -8.67
CA GLU A 124 1.79 -11.24 -7.55
C GLU A 124 0.78 -10.28 -6.88
N PHE A 125 -0.43 -10.77 -6.59
CA PHE A 125 -1.48 -10.01 -5.91
C PHE A 125 -2.10 -10.80 -4.76
N TYR A 126 -2.64 -10.09 -3.78
CA TYR A 126 -3.54 -10.65 -2.77
C TYR A 126 -4.99 -10.68 -3.28
N PHE A 127 -5.57 -11.87 -3.37
CA PHE A 127 -6.97 -12.11 -3.69
C PHE A 127 -7.73 -12.52 -2.42
N THR A 128 -8.83 -11.82 -2.11
CA THR A 128 -9.61 -12.07 -0.89
C THR A 128 -10.98 -12.69 -1.15
N HIS A 129 -11.66 -12.29 -2.23
CA HIS A 129 -12.93 -12.88 -2.63
C HIS A 129 -13.27 -12.67 -4.11
N LEU A 130 -13.95 -13.66 -4.68
CA LEU A 130 -14.56 -13.61 -6.01
C LEU A 130 -16.08 -13.47 -5.83
N ILE A 131 -16.70 -12.59 -6.64
CA ILE A 131 -18.14 -12.53 -6.83
C ILE A 131 -18.39 -12.66 -8.34
N MET A 132 -19.18 -13.66 -8.74
CA MET A 132 -19.68 -13.81 -10.11
C MET A 132 -21.19 -13.62 -10.11
N VAL A 133 -21.72 -12.80 -11.03
CA VAL A 133 -23.17 -12.55 -11.14
C VAL A 133 -23.66 -13.12 -12.47
N PHE A 134 -24.35 -14.27 -12.41
CA PHE A 134 -24.80 -14.96 -13.63
C PHE A 134 -26.07 -14.32 -14.21
N LYS A 135 -26.11 -14.21 -15.54
CA LYS A 135 -27.31 -13.88 -16.33
C LYS A 135 -28.11 -15.14 -16.69
N SER A 136 -27.41 -16.22 -17.03
CA SER A 136 -28.02 -17.56 -17.10
C SER A 136 -28.32 -18.07 -15.69
N PRO A 137 -28.99 -19.23 -15.55
CA PRO A 137 -28.90 -19.99 -14.30
C PRO A 137 -27.44 -20.29 -13.98
N ARG A 138 -27.12 -20.42 -12.68
CA ARG A 138 -25.78 -20.79 -12.22
C ARG A 138 -25.46 -22.24 -12.62
N PRO A 139 -24.18 -22.58 -12.89
CA PRO A 139 -23.78 -23.93 -13.25
C PRO A 139 -24.21 -24.97 -12.20
N ALA A 140 -24.62 -26.15 -12.66
CA ALA A 140 -24.86 -27.31 -11.80
C ALA A 140 -23.54 -27.89 -11.24
N ALA A 141 -22.41 -27.62 -11.90
CA ALA A 141 -21.06 -27.92 -11.43
C ALA A 141 -20.02 -26.91 -11.97
N MET A 142 -19.17 -26.37 -11.10
CA MET A 142 -18.00 -25.56 -11.47
C MET A 142 -16.87 -25.66 -10.43
N VAL A 143 -15.65 -25.28 -10.81
CA VAL A 143 -14.46 -25.25 -9.94
C VAL A 143 -13.75 -23.90 -10.07
N LEU A 144 -13.21 -23.39 -8.96
CA LEU A 144 -12.33 -22.23 -8.91
C LEU A 144 -10.91 -22.69 -8.59
N ASP A 145 -9.94 -22.31 -9.41
CA ASP A 145 -8.51 -22.60 -9.25
C ASP A 145 -7.68 -21.31 -9.14
N ARG A 146 -6.50 -21.41 -8.51
CA ARG A 146 -5.43 -20.40 -8.58
C ARG A 146 -4.14 -20.97 -9.17
N SER A 147 -3.31 -20.09 -9.70
CA SER A 147 -1.86 -20.28 -9.84
C SER A 147 -1.12 -19.24 -8.99
N GLN A 148 0.08 -19.60 -8.54
CA GLN A 148 1.03 -18.75 -7.79
C GLN A 148 2.39 -18.65 -8.50
N ASP A 149 2.48 -19.14 -9.74
CA ASP A 149 3.72 -19.35 -10.49
C ASP A 149 3.59 -18.99 -11.99
N PHE A 150 2.69 -18.03 -12.28
CA PHE A 150 2.37 -17.51 -13.61
C PHE A 150 1.79 -18.56 -14.57
N GLY A 151 0.94 -19.43 -14.03
CA GLY A 151 0.10 -20.37 -14.79
C GLY A 151 0.70 -21.77 -14.98
N LYS A 152 1.87 -22.05 -14.40
CA LYS A 152 2.58 -23.34 -14.55
C LYS A 152 1.92 -24.45 -13.74
N THR A 153 1.60 -24.20 -12.47
CA THR A 153 0.85 -25.11 -11.60
C THR A 153 -0.46 -24.48 -11.15
N TRP A 154 -1.44 -25.33 -10.82
CA TRP A 154 -2.79 -24.91 -10.46
C TRP A 154 -3.28 -25.67 -9.22
N LYS A 155 -3.80 -24.93 -8.24
CA LYS A 155 -4.38 -25.47 -7.01
C LYS A 155 -5.86 -25.09 -6.91
N PRO A 156 -6.80 -26.02 -6.68
CA PRO A 156 -8.20 -25.69 -6.43
C PRO A 156 -8.38 -24.83 -5.18
N TYR A 157 -9.19 -23.77 -5.28
CA TYR A 157 -9.68 -22.99 -4.15
C TYR A 157 -10.97 -23.58 -3.58
N LYS A 158 -11.92 -23.92 -4.45
CA LYS A 158 -13.28 -24.33 -4.06
C LYS A 158 -14.00 -25.03 -5.22
N TYR A 159 -14.76 -26.08 -4.88
CA TYR A 159 -15.68 -26.77 -5.78
C TYR A 159 -17.12 -26.30 -5.51
N PHE A 160 -17.94 -26.21 -6.56
CA PHE A 160 -19.36 -25.87 -6.46
C PHE A 160 -20.16 -26.89 -7.26
N ALA A 161 -21.12 -27.56 -6.63
CA ALA A 161 -22.02 -28.49 -7.30
C ALA A 161 -23.41 -28.48 -6.65
N THR A 162 -24.46 -28.89 -7.37
CA THR A 162 -25.79 -29.11 -6.76
C THR A 162 -25.77 -30.26 -5.75
N ASN A 163 -24.88 -31.23 -5.94
CA ASN A 163 -24.57 -32.27 -4.98
C ASN A 163 -23.06 -32.56 -5.02
N CYS A 164 -22.33 -32.16 -3.98
CA CYS A 164 -20.88 -32.31 -3.89
C CYS A 164 -20.41 -33.77 -3.91
N SER A 165 -21.10 -34.64 -3.18
CA SER A 165 -20.75 -36.07 -3.08
C SER A 165 -20.94 -36.78 -4.42
N ALA A 166 -22.07 -36.55 -5.10
CA ALA A 166 -22.39 -37.19 -6.38
C ALA A 166 -21.61 -36.61 -7.58
N THR A 167 -21.12 -35.36 -7.50
CA THR A 167 -20.42 -34.69 -8.61
C THR A 167 -18.90 -34.80 -8.52
N PHE A 168 -18.34 -34.78 -7.29
CA PHE A 168 -16.90 -34.72 -7.06
C PHE A 168 -16.39 -35.72 -6.02
N GLY A 169 -17.26 -36.50 -5.35
CA GLY A 169 -16.86 -37.33 -4.21
C GLY A 169 -16.50 -36.53 -2.95
N LEU A 170 -16.94 -35.27 -2.86
CA LEU A 170 -16.54 -34.33 -1.82
C LEU A 170 -17.66 -34.02 -0.82
N GLU A 171 -17.29 -33.75 0.42
CA GLU A 171 -18.19 -33.23 1.46
C GLU A 171 -18.58 -31.77 1.19
N ASP A 172 -19.79 -31.39 1.60
CA ASP A 172 -20.37 -30.04 1.39
C ASP A 172 -20.15 -29.13 2.62
N ASP A 173 -19.71 -27.88 2.42
CA ASP A 173 -19.51 -26.91 3.50
C ASP A 173 -20.77 -26.47 4.26
N VAL A 174 -21.95 -26.76 3.70
CA VAL A 174 -23.23 -26.60 4.38
C VAL A 174 -23.40 -27.64 5.50
N ILE A 175 -22.82 -28.84 5.34
CA ILE A 175 -22.86 -29.94 6.32
C ILE A 175 -21.61 -29.91 7.21
N LYS A 176 -20.42 -29.85 6.60
CA LYS A 176 -19.12 -29.91 7.29
C LYS A 176 -18.35 -28.60 7.10
N LYS A 177 -18.41 -27.73 8.11
CA LYS A 177 -17.70 -26.43 8.11
C LYS A 177 -16.22 -26.63 7.72
N GLY A 178 -15.77 -25.93 6.68
CA GLY A 178 -14.40 -26.01 6.16
C GLY A 178 -14.17 -26.99 5.01
N ALA A 179 -15.17 -27.80 4.61
CA ALA A 179 -15.04 -28.66 3.43
C ALA A 179 -14.79 -27.86 2.14
N ILE A 180 -14.09 -28.44 1.16
CA ILE A 180 -13.65 -27.74 -0.06
C ILE A 180 -14.74 -27.61 -1.15
N CYS A 181 -15.86 -28.33 -1.03
CA CYS A 181 -17.03 -28.16 -1.90
C CYS A 181 -18.17 -27.37 -1.21
N THR A 182 -19.10 -26.81 -1.98
CA THR A 182 -20.34 -26.21 -1.46
C THR A 182 -21.49 -26.30 -2.47
N SER A 183 -22.72 -26.55 -1.99
CA SER A 183 -23.96 -26.41 -2.79
C SER A 183 -24.61 -25.04 -2.70
N ARG A 184 -24.17 -24.18 -1.76
CA ARG A 184 -24.79 -22.89 -1.39
C ARG A 184 -25.07 -21.95 -2.57
N TYR A 185 -24.26 -22.00 -3.62
CA TYR A 185 -24.36 -21.16 -4.81
C TYR A 185 -24.70 -21.93 -6.09
N SER A 186 -25.05 -23.21 -5.98
CA SER A 186 -25.29 -24.10 -7.13
C SER A 186 -26.77 -24.24 -7.50
N ASN A 187 -27.68 -23.66 -6.70
CA ASN A 187 -29.13 -23.77 -6.90
C ASN A 187 -29.57 -23.13 -8.23
N PRO A 188 -30.51 -23.76 -8.98
CA PRO A 188 -31.03 -23.23 -10.25
C PRO A 188 -31.69 -21.85 -10.11
N PHE A 189 -32.36 -21.61 -8.98
CA PHE A 189 -33.01 -20.33 -8.68
C PHE A 189 -32.10 -19.40 -7.87
N PRO A 190 -32.05 -18.08 -8.17
CA PRO A 190 -32.80 -17.43 -9.24
C PRO A 190 -32.18 -17.72 -10.63
N CYS A 191 -33.01 -17.79 -11.68
CA CYS A 191 -32.55 -18.17 -13.02
C CYS A 191 -31.82 -17.04 -13.77
N THR A 192 -31.81 -15.82 -13.21
CA THR A 192 -31.02 -14.67 -13.66
C THR A 192 -30.67 -13.82 -12.44
N GLY A 193 -29.47 -13.24 -12.40
CA GLY A 193 -28.95 -12.52 -11.24
C GLY A 193 -28.46 -13.45 -10.12
N GLY A 194 -28.23 -14.73 -10.42
CA GLY A 194 -27.71 -15.69 -9.46
C GLY A 194 -26.24 -15.42 -9.13
N GLU A 195 -25.94 -15.08 -7.87
CA GLU A 195 -24.57 -14.87 -7.41
C GLU A 195 -23.85 -16.20 -7.06
N VAL A 196 -22.55 -16.26 -7.36
CA VAL A 196 -21.60 -17.23 -6.81
C VAL A 196 -20.49 -16.46 -6.10
N ILE A 197 -20.22 -16.79 -4.84
CA ILE A 197 -19.23 -16.09 -4.00
C ILE A 197 -18.22 -17.07 -3.41
N PHE A 198 -16.93 -16.78 -3.59
CA PHE A 198 -15.84 -17.42 -2.88
C PHE A 198 -15.10 -16.41 -1.99
N ARG A 199 -14.60 -16.84 -0.83
CA ARG A 199 -13.71 -16.06 0.04
C ARG A 199 -12.47 -16.89 0.34
N ALA A 200 -11.28 -16.36 0.04
CA ALA A 200 -10.01 -17.05 0.22
C ALA A 200 -9.70 -17.32 1.69
N LEU A 201 -10.04 -16.36 2.56
CA LEU A 201 -10.07 -16.54 4.01
C LEU A 201 -11.50 -16.80 4.48
N SER A 202 -11.61 -17.60 5.53
CA SER A 202 -12.83 -17.86 6.29
C SER A 202 -12.44 -18.05 7.76
N PRO A 203 -13.32 -17.76 8.73
CA PRO A 203 -13.02 -18.00 10.14
C PRO A 203 -12.55 -19.45 10.38
N PRO A 204 -11.46 -19.69 11.14
CA PRO A 204 -10.82 -18.76 12.08
C PRO A 204 -9.64 -17.91 11.54
N TYR A 205 -9.32 -17.99 10.24
CA TYR A 205 -8.10 -17.35 9.68
C TYR A 205 -8.05 -15.82 9.84
N ASP A 206 -9.19 -15.17 10.06
CA ASP A 206 -9.31 -13.72 10.26
C ASP A 206 -8.62 -13.20 11.55
N ALA A 207 -8.05 -14.09 12.38
CA ALA A 207 -7.31 -13.77 13.61
C ALA A 207 -5.78 -13.98 13.53
N GLU A 208 -5.24 -14.42 12.38
CA GLU A 208 -3.79 -14.60 12.14
C GLU A 208 -3.18 -13.35 11.46
N ASN A 209 -1.84 -13.20 11.47
CA ASN A 209 -1.18 -12.08 10.76
C ASN A 209 -1.41 -12.25 9.23
N PRO A 210 -1.99 -11.25 8.53
CA PRO A 210 -2.28 -11.33 7.09
C PRO A 210 -1.04 -11.40 6.19
N TYR A 211 0.17 -11.22 6.72
CA TYR A 211 1.43 -11.40 5.99
C TYR A 211 2.21 -12.66 6.41
N SER A 212 1.66 -13.50 7.29
CA SER A 212 2.25 -14.80 7.64
C SER A 212 2.26 -15.75 6.45
N ALA A 213 3.28 -16.60 6.31
CA ALA A 213 3.45 -17.51 5.17
C ALA A 213 2.20 -18.39 4.88
N LYS A 214 1.51 -18.84 5.94
CA LYS A 214 0.26 -19.61 5.88
C LYS A 214 -0.90 -18.85 5.24
N VAL A 215 -1.01 -17.54 5.53
CA VAL A 215 -2.01 -16.65 4.93
C VAL A 215 -1.57 -16.19 3.53
N GLN A 216 -0.27 -15.97 3.30
CA GLN A 216 0.29 -15.68 1.98
C GLN A 216 -0.01 -16.80 0.98
N GLU A 217 0.23 -18.06 1.35
CA GLU A 217 -0.06 -19.23 0.50
C GLU A 217 -1.54 -19.34 0.08
N GLN A 218 -2.46 -18.74 0.84
CA GLN A 218 -3.90 -18.75 0.57
C GLN A 218 -4.42 -17.47 -0.09
N LEU A 219 -3.79 -16.31 0.14
CA LEU A 219 -4.18 -15.03 -0.50
C LEU A 219 -3.44 -14.76 -1.81
N LYS A 220 -2.18 -15.18 -1.94
CA LYS A 220 -1.32 -14.80 -3.06
C LYS A 220 -1.73 -15.55 -4.33
N ILE A 221 -1.87 -14.83 -5.44
CA ILE A 221 -2.13 -15.39 -6.78
C ILE A 221 -1.37 -14.62 -7.85
N THR A 222 -1.08 -15.31 -8.95
CA THR A 222 -0.66 -14.74 -10.25
C THR A 222 -1.74 -14.92 -11.31
N ASN A 223 -2.59 -15.94 -11.19
CA ASN A 223 -3.68 -16.22 -12.12
C ASN A 223 -4.89 -16.79 -11.37
N LEU A 224 -6.09 -16.48 -11.85
CA LEU A 224 -7.36 -17.03 -11.33
C LEU A 224 -8.13 -17.68 -12.48
N ARG A 225 -8.62 -18.91 -12.29
CA ARG A 225 -9.35 -19.66 -13.32
C ARG A 225 -10.64 -20.22 -12.76
N VAL A 226 -11.73 -20.06 -13.50
CA VAL A 226 -13.01 -20.73 -13.26
C VAL A 226 -13.27 -21.74 -14.36
N GLN A 227 -13.52 -22.99 -13.99
CA GLN A 227 -13.95 -24.05 -14.88
C GLN A 227 -15.44 -24.30 -14.67
N LEU A 228 -16.29 -23.88 -15.61
CA LEU A 228 -17.70 -24.25 -15.66
C LEU A 228 -17.78 -25.66 -16.27
N LEU A 229 -18.36 -26.63 -15.55
CA LEU A 229 -18.31 -28.05 -15.92
C LEU A 229 -19.67 -28.63 -16.35
N LYS A 230 -20.78 -28.07 -15.87
CA LYS A 230 -22.13 -28.53 -16.20
C LYS A 230 -23.13 -27.37 -16.18
N ARG A 231 -23.78 -27.12 -17.31
CA ARG A 231 -24.90 -26.18 -17.46
C ARG A 231 -26.11 -26.60 -16.61
N GLN A 232 -27.02 -25.66 -16.40
CA GLN A 232 -28.26 -25.86 -15.66
C GLN A 232 -29.38 -25.07 -16.35
N SER A 233 -30.50 -25.74 -16.63
CA SER A 233 -31.70 -25.10 -17.17
C SER A 233 -32.55 -24.50 -16.05
N CYS A 234 -33.33 -23.45 -16.35
CA CYS A 234 -34.29 -22.90 -15.39
C CYS A 234 -35.46 -23.87 -15.19
N PRO A 235 -35.72 -24.41 -13.97
CA PRO A 235 -36.76 -25.41 -13.75
C PRO A 235 -38.10 -24.76 -13.39
N CYS A 236 -38.47 -23.70 -14.13
CA CYS A 236 -39.77 -23.06 -14.00
C CYS A 236 -40.86 -23.84 -14.75
N GLN A 237 -42.11 -23.71 -14.33
CA GLN A 237 -43.23 -24.39 -15.00
C GLN A 237 -43.65 -23.65 -16.28
N ARG A 238 -43.80 -24.39 -17.39
CA ARG A 238 -44.35 -23.92 -18.67
C ARG A 238 -45.77 -24.44 -18.85
N ASN A 239 -46.70 -23.54 -19.18
CA ASN A 239 -48.05 -23.93 -19.59
C ASN A 239 -48.12 -24.28 -21.09
N ASP A 240 -47.22 -23.75 -21.93
CA ASP A 240 -47.21 -23.97 -23.37
C ASP A 240 -46.22 -25.06 -23.82
N LEU A 241 -46.76 -26.08 -24.50
CA LEU A 241 -46.09 -27.33 -24.90
C LEU A 241 -45.45 -27.31 -26.30
N THR A 242 -45.65 -26.26 -27.09
CA THR A 242 -45.52 -26.29 -28.57
C THR A 242 -44.10 -26.11 -29.13
N SER A 243 -43.05 -26.05 -28.32
CA SER A 243 -41.66 -26.02 -28.81
C SER A 243 -40.63 -26.60 -27.83
N LYS A 244 -39.80 -27.53 -28.31
CA LYS A 244 -38.61 -28.04 -27.61
C LYS A 244 -37.53 -26.94 -27.57
N PRO A 245 -36.93 -26.65 -26.41
CA PRO A 245 -35.86 -25.67 -26.33
C PRO A 245 -34.51 -26.26 -26.78
N GLN A 246 -34.12 -26.03 -28.05
CA GLN A 246 -32.82 -26.46 -28.62
C GLN A 246 -31.82 -25.34 -28.99
N HIS A 247 -32.16 -24.04 -28.84
CA HIS A 247 -31.29 -22.88 -29.11
C HIS A 247 -31.24 -21.91 -27.89
N PHE A 248 -30.92 -22.46 -26.71
CA PHE A 248 -31.14 -21.80 -25.41
C PHE A 248 -30.09 -22.20 -24.36
N THR A 249 -28.89 -22.56 -24.80
CA THR A 249 -28.03 -23.53 -24.11
C THR A 249 -26.61 -23.00 -23.83
N HIS A 250 -26.50 -21.70 -23.55
CA HIS A 250 -25.25 -20.98 -23.24
C HIS A 250 -25.06 -20.71 -21.73
N TYR A 251 -23.83 -20.42 -21.32
CA TYR A 251 -23.54 -19.70 -20.07
C TYR A 251 -23.57 -18.18 -20.31
N ALA A 252 -24.01 -17.38 -19.33
CA ALA A 252 -23.88 -15.93 -19.41
C ALA A 252 -23.63 -15.30 -18.02
N ILE A 253 -22.74 -14.30 -17.95
CA ILE A 253 -22.28 -13.65 -16.71
C ILE A 253 -22.24 -12.14 -16.90
N TYR A 254 -22.94 -11.40 -16.04
CA TYR A 254 -22.90 -9.93 -15.99
C TYR A 254 -21.55 -9.44 -15.46
N ASP A 255 -21.14 -9.88 -14.26
CA ASP A 255 -19.97 -9.38 -13.55
C ASP A 255 -19.02 -10.50 -13.10
N PHE A 256 -17.70 -10.28 -13.22
CA PHE A 256 -16.62 -11.11 -12.67
C PHE A 256 -15.71 -10.24 -11.78
N ILE A 257 -16.04 -10.19 -10.49
CA ILE A 257 -15.45 -9.24 -9.54
C ILE A 257 -14.41 -9.94 -8.65
N VAL A 258 -13.15 -9.79 -9.02
CA VAL A 258 -11.99 -10.34 -8.29
C VAL A 258 -11.50 -9.31 -7.28
N LYS A 259 -11.97 -9.37 -6.02
CA LYS A 259 -11.56 -8.40 -4.99
C LYS A 259 -10.19 -8.74 -4.42
N GLY A 260 -9.28 -7.77 -4.50
CA GLY A 260 -7.89 -7.95 -4.12
C GLY A 260 -7.12 -6.64 -3.97
N SER A 261 -5.85 -6.75 -3.59
CA SER A 261 -4.88 -5.66 -3.54
C SER A 261 -3.51 -6.11 -4.07
N CYS A 262 -2.68 -5.15 -4.44
CA CYS A 262 -1.25 -5.34 -4.67
C CYS A 262 -0.58 -5.97 -3.42
N PHE A 263 0.32 -6.93 -3.62
CA PHE A 263 1.02 -7.62 -2.53
C PHE A 263 2.37 -6.95 -2.24
N CYS A 264 2.58 -6.47 -1.01
CA CYS A 264 3.76 -5.68 -0.61
C CYS A 264 4.34 -6.06 0.77
N ASN A 265 4.09 -7.27 1.27
CA ASN A 265 4.52 -7.77 2.60
C ASN A 265 4.22 -6.84 3.81
N GLY A 266 3.31 -5.87 3.66
CA GLY A 266 2.97 -4.88 4.69
C GLY A 266 3.87 -3.63 4.74
N HIS A 267 4.69 -3.39 3.72
CA HIS A 267 5.60 -2.23 3.63
C HIS A 267 5.28 -1.25 2.48
N ALA A 268 4.04 -1.22 1.96
CA ALA A 268 3.59 -0.14 1.06
C ALA A 268 2.06 0.06 1.11
N ASP A 269 1.61 1.32 1.08
CA ASP A 269 0.19 1.72 1.01
C ASP A 269 -0.27 2.09 -0.42
N GLN A 270 0.66 2.12 -1.37
CA GLN A 270 0.45 2.47 -2.77
C GLN A 270 1.28 1.59 -3.72
N CYS A 271 0.72 1.31 -4.90
CA CYS A 271 1.41 0.64 -6.00
C CYS A 271 1.28 1.41 -7.31
N VAL A 272 2.28 1.26 -8.17
CA VAL A 272 2.40 1.83 -9.52
C VAL A 272 2.34 0.72 -10.57
N PRO A 273 2.12 1.04 -11.87
CA PRO A 273 2.19 0.05 -12.94
C PRO A 273 3.48 -0.77 -12.91
N VAL A 274 3.35 -2.06 -13.22
CA VAL A 274 4.50 -2.95 -13.46
C VAL A 274 5.09 -2.60 -14.84
N ASP A 275 6.40 -2.71 -14.99
CA ASP A 275 7.07 -2.32 -16.22
C ASP A 275 6.61 -3.19 -17.39
N GLY A 276 6.32 -2.57 -18.54
CA GLY A 276 5.72 -3.23 -19.70
C GLY A 276 4.19 -3.41 -19.65
N PHE A 277 3.54 -3.37 -18.48
CA PHE A 277 2.08 -3.50 -18.38
C PHE A 277 1.35 -2.29 -18.97
N ARG A 278 0.39 -2.55 -19.86
CA ARG A 278 -0.47 -1.53 -20.47
C ARG A 278 -1.94 -1.92 -20.25
N PRO A 279 -2.70 -1.20 -19.40
CA PRO A 279 -4.11 -1.52 -19.18
C PRO A 279 -4.94 -1.30 -20.44
N VAL A 280 -5.99 -2.11 -20.61
CA VAL A 280 -6.94 -1.96 -21.71
C VAL A 280 -7.61 -0.58 -21.63
N LYS A 281 -7.59 0.18 -22.73
CA LYS A 281 -8.13 1.55 -22.82
C LYS A 281 -9.68 1.58 -22.84
N ALA A 282 -10.31 1.03 -21.81
CA ALA A 282 -11.75 1.13 -21.60
C ALA A 282 -12.15 2.51 -21.04
N PRO A 283 -13.25 3.13 -21.50
CA PRO A 283 -13.74 4.39 -20.94
C PRO A 283 -13.98 4.28 -19.43
N GLY A 284 -13.16 4.98 -18.64
CA GLY A 284 -13.32 5.04 -17.19
C GLY A 284 -12.45 4.10 -16.36
N ALA A 285 -11.38 3.53 -16.91
CA ALA A 285 -10.38 2.69 -16.22
C ALA A 285 -9.48 3.44 -15.20
N PHE A 286 -10.01 4.43 -14.47
CA PHE A 286 -9.26 5.27 -13.51
C PHE A 286 -8.94 4.59 -12.18
N HIS A 287 -9.36 3.32 -11.98
CA HIS A 287 -9.26 2.58 -10.71
C HIS A 287 -8.70 1.16 -10.90
N VAL A 288 -7.77 0.99 -11.83
CA VAL A 288 -6.97 -0.25 -11.96
C VAL A 288 -6.14 -0.44 -10.70
N VAL A 289 -6.10 -1.66 -10.16
CA VAL A 289 -5.15 -2.03 -9.10
C VAL A 289 -3.85 -2.45 -9.78
N HIS A 290 -2.76 -1.71 -9.56
CA HIS A 290 -1.43 -2.00 -10.12
C HIS A 290 -0.59 -2.89 -9.20
N GLY A 291 0.42 -3.59 -9.73
CA GLY A 291 1.17 -4.64 -9.01
C GLY A 291 2.58 -4.32 -8.48
N LYS A 292 3.19 -3.15 -8.80
CA LYS A 292 4.57 -2.81 -8.36
C LYS A 292 4.52 -1.89 -7.14
N CYS A 293 5.08 -2.31 -6.01
CA CYS A 293 4.98 -1.59 -4.74
C CYS A 293 5.83 -0.32 -4.67
N MET A 294 5.31 0.73 -4.01
CA MET A 294 6.09 1.90 -3.62
C MET A 294 6.63 1.70 -2.19
N CYS A 295 7.68 0.88 -2.07
CA CYS A 295 8.16 0.38 -0.78
C CYS A 295 8.58 1.46 0.22
N LYS A 296 8.32 1.15 1.50
CA LYS A 296 8.62 1.92 2.72
C LYS A 296 9.39 1.02 3.69
N HIS A 297 9.55 1.43 4.95
CA HIS A 297 10.21 0.61 5.98
C HIS A 297 11.63 0.14 5.55
N ASN A 298 12.31 0.96 4.74
CA ASN A 298 13.60 0.69 4.09
C ASN A 298 13.68 -0.63 3.30
N THR A 299 12.55 -1.10 2.77
CA THR A 299 12.45 -2.32 1.92
C THR A 299 12.59 -2.00 0.43
N ALA A 300 12.90 -3.02 -0.36
CA ALA A 300 13.11 -2.98 -1.81
C ALA A 300 12.56 -4.24 -2.51
N GLY A 301 12.60 -4.24 -3.84
CA GLY A 301 11.99 -5.28 -4.68
C GLY A 301 10.57 -4.94 -5.15
N THR A 302 10.00 -5.76 -6.02
CA THR A 302 8.66 -5.56 -6.61
C THR A 302 7.52 -5.62 -5.58
N HIS A 303 7.70 -6.45 -4.54
CA HIS A 303 6.74 -6.77 -3.49
C HIS A 303 7.29 -6.46 -2.08
N CYS A 304 8.31 -5.58 -2.00
CA CYS A 304 8.99 -5.20 -0.77
C CYS A 304 9.61 -6.38 0.02
N GLN A 305 10.02 -7.42 -0.71
CA GLN A 305 10.49 -8.70 -0.19
C GLN A 305 11.99 -8.75 0.17
N HIS A 306 12.69 -7.64 0.03
CA HIS A 306 14.11 -7.48 0.36
C HIS A 306 14.32 -6.19 1.17
N CYS A 307 15.47 -6.04 1.81
CA CYS A 307 15.92 -4.75 2.34
C CYS A 307 16.58 -3.90 1.24
N ALA A 308 16.57 -2.58 1.42
CA ALA A 308 17.36 -1.67 0.58
C ALA A 308 18.87 -1.90 0.81
N PRO A 309 19.76 -1.58 -0.17
CA PRO A 309 21.16 -2.02 -0.17
C PRO A 309 21.96 -1.72 1.11
N LEU A 310 21.75 -0.56 1.75
CA LEU A 310 22.43 -0.16 2.99
C LEU A 310 21.71 -0.61 4.28
N TYR A 311 20.64 -1.40 4.19
CA TYR A 311 19.72 -1.69 5.29
C TYR A 311 19.67 -3.17 5.71
N ASN A 312 20.77 -3.90 5.49
CA ASN A 312 20.91 -5.33 5.80
C ASN A 312 21.52 -5.60 7.20
N ASP A 313 21.36 -4.70 8.17
CA ASP A 313 21.92 -4.88 9.53
C ASP A 313 21.10 -5.81 10.45
N ARG A 314 19.91 -6.23 9.98
CA ARG A 314 19.09 -7.29 10.57
C ARG A 314 18.43 -8.10 9.45
N PRO A 315 18.00 -9.36 9.68
CA PRO A 315 17.29 -10.11 8.64
C PRO A 315 15.98 -9.40 8.26
N TRP A 316 15.57 -9.56 7.00
CA TRP A 316 14.28 -9.08 6.52
C TRP A 316 13.13 -9.85 7.17
N GLU A 317 12.09 -9.13 7.58
CA GLU A 317 10.83 -9.70 8.06
C GLU A 317 9.66 -8.95 7.40
N ALA A 318 8.64 -9.67 6.96
CA ALA A 318 7.36 -9.05 6.59
C ALA A 318 6.75 -8.33 7.80
N ALA A 319 6.10 -7.19 7.56
CA ALA A 319 5.42 -6.44 8.61
C ALA A 319 4.29 -7.28 9.25
N ASP A 320 3.90 -6.94 10.48
CA ASP A 320 2.82 -7.64 11.18
C ASP A 320 1.52 -6.84 11.12
N GLY A 321 0.55 -7.33 10.34
CA GLY A 321 -0.76 -6.72 10.21
C GLY A 321 -1.68 -6.90 11.43
N LYS A 322 -1.28 -7.73 12.41
CA LYS A 322 -2.04 -7.96 13.66
C LYS A 322 -1.58 -7.01 14.78
N THR A 323 -0.28 -6.85 15.00
CA THR A 323 0.26 -5.86 15.97
C THR A 323 0.47 -4.47 15.37
N GLY A 324 0.48 -4.34 14.05
CA GLY A 324 0.86 -3.12 13.34
C GLY A 324 2.38 -2.90 13.26
N SER A 325 3.21 -3.84 13.72
CA SER A 325 4.67 -3.69 13.72
C SER A 325 5.23 -3.55 12.30
N PRO A 326 5.94 -2.46 11.94
CA PRO A 326 6.38 -2.20 10.57
C PRO A 326 7.53 -3.10 10.09
N LYS A 327 8.22 -3.79 11.03
CA LYS A 327 9.36 -4.71 10.78
C LYS A 327 10.41 -4.18 9.80
N GLU A 328 10.71 -2.89 9.90
CA GLU A 328 11.56 -2.19 8.93
C GLU A 328 13.01 -2.70 8.87
N CYS A 329 13.61 -2.63 7.69
CA CYS A 329 15.03 -2.90 7.51
C CYS A 329 15.87 -1.81 8.18
N ARG A 330 16.99 -2.19 8.81
CA ARG A 330 17.79 -1.29 9.65
C ARG A 330 19.13 -0.99 8.98
N THR A 331 19.51 0.29 8.97
CA THR A 331 20.74 0.76 8.32
C THR A 331 22.00 0.12 8.92
N CYS A 332 22.91 -0.28 8.04
CA CYS A 332 24.27 -0.69 8.39
C CYS A 332 25.11 0.51 8.82
N LYS A 333 26.06 0.28 9.72
CA LYS A 333 26.94 1.32 10.26
C LYS A 333 28.24 1.39 9.46
N CYS A 334 28.17 1.92 8.24
CA CYS A 334 29.33 2.03 7.34
C CYS A 334 30.08 3.36 7.41
N ASN A 335 29.83 4.16 8.46
CA ASN A 335 30.38 5.49 8.74
C ASN A 335 30.27 6.57 7.63
N GLY A 336 29.69 6.25 6.46
CA GLY A 336 29.66 7.12 5.28
C GLY A 336 30.61 6.71 4.15
N HIS A 337 31.24 5.52 4.25
CA HIS A 337 32.19 5.00 3.25
C HIS A 337 31.68 3.76 2.51
N ALA A 338 30.39 3.42 2.60
CA ALA A 338 29.74 2.43 1.74
C ALA A 338 28.27 2.80 1.51
N ASP A 339 27.74 2.48 0.33
CA ASP A 339 26.34 2.64 -0.08
C ASP A 339 25.54 1.32 -0.05
N ALA A 340 26.24 0.18 0.13
CA ALA A 340 25.65 -1.14 0.30
C ALA A 340 26.31 -1.94 1.44
N CYS A 341 25.56 -2.90 1.98
CA CYS A 341 26.02 -3.89 2.94
C CYS A 341 25.26 -5.21 2.74
N HIS A 342 25.81 -6.30 3.25
CA HIS A 342 25.11 -7.58 3.37
C HIS A 342 24.87 -7.94 4.84
N PHE A 343 24.03 -8.95 5.07
CA PHE A 343 23.76 -9.52 6.38
C PHE A 343 24.60 -10.79 6.58
N ASP A 344 25.34 -10.89 7.68
CA ASP A 344 26.02 -12.11 8.11
C ASP A 344 25.42 -12.65 9.41
N ILE A 345 25.09 -13.95 9.43
CA ILE A 345 24.43 -14.62 10.55
C ILE A 345 25.38 -14.86 11.74
N ASN A 346 26.66 -15.13 11.47
CA ASN A 346 27.68 -15.36 12.50
C ASN A 346 27.96 -14.06 13.28
N VAL A 347 28.04 -12.93 12.55
CA VAL A 347 28.13 -11.58 13.11
C VAL A 347 26.88 -11.27 13.95
N TRP A 348 25.69 -11.56 13.42
CA TRP A 348 24.43 -11.36 14.13
C TRP A 348 24.35 -12.14 15.44
N GLU A 349 24.69 -13.43 15.44
CA GLU A 349 24.71 -14.27 16.63
C GLU A 349 25.79 -13.82 17.63
N ALA A 350 27.01 -13.52 17.17
CA ALA A 350 28.09 -13.00 18.01
C ALA A 350 27.76 -11.64 18.66
N SER A 351 26.91 -10.82 18.03
CA SER A 351 26.39 -9.57 18.61
C SER A 351 25.30 -9.79 19.69
N GLY A 352 24.87 -11.03 19.92
CA GLY A 352 23.72 -11.36 20.78
C GLY A 352 22.38 -11.04 20.12
N ASN A 353 22.24 -11.32 18.83
CA ASN A 353 21.08 -10.99 17.99
C ASN A 353 20.76 -9.49 17.94
N ARG A 354 21.80 -8.65 17.82
CA ARG A 354 21.68 -7.18 17.86
C ARG A 354 22.04 -6.48 16.55
N SER A 355 23.06 -6.91 15.81
CA SER A 355 23.60 -6.26 14.61
C SER A 355 24.39 -7.28 13.77
N GLY A 356 24.09 -7.37 12.48
CA GLY A 356 24.65 -8.36 11.55
C GLY A 356 25.14 -7.76 10.24
N GLY A 357 25.13 -6.43 10.11
CA GLY A 357 25.54 -5.75 8.89
C GLY A 357 27.04 -5.81 8.66
N VAL A 358 27.44 -6.12 7.43
CA VAL A 358 28.83 -6.07 6.94
C VAL A 358 28.85 -5.18 5.70
N CYS A 359 29.61 -4.10 5.75
CA CYS A 359 29.68 -3.10 4.69
C CYS A 359 30.44 -3.63 3.48
N ASN A 360 29.91 -3.36 2.28
CA ASN A 360 30.54 -3.75 1.03
C ASN A 360 31.49 -2.63 0.57
N ASP A 361 32.57 -2.99 -0.12
CA ASP A 361 33.41 -2.08 -0.93
C ASP A 361 33.78 -0.75 -0.25
N CYS A 362 34.35 -0.81 0.96
CA CYS A 362 34.70 0.39 1.74
C CYS A 362 35.59 1.39 0.95
N GLN A 363 34.98 2.55 0.71
CA GLN A 363 35.50 3.71 0.00
C GLN A 363 36.43 4.55 0.88
N HIS A 364 36.90 5.71 0.37
CA HIS A 364 37.63 6.72 1.16
C HIS A 364 38.87 6.16 1.90
N ASN A 365 39.50 5.12 1.34
CA ASN A 365 40.62 4.37 1.93
C ASN A 365 40.35 3.78 3.33
N THR A 366 39.09 3.41 3.61
CA THR A 366 38.66 2.78 4.86
C THR A 366 38.51 1.26 4.75
N GLU A 367 38.58 0.53 5.86
CA GLU A 367 38.40 -0.93 5.92
C GLU A 367 37.73 -1.38 7.22
N GLY A 368 37.53 -2.70 7.35
CA GLY A 368 36.83 -3.35 8.45
C GLY A 368 35.32 -3.45 8.19
N GLN A 369 34.65 -4.29 8.99
CA GLN A 369 33.21 -4.60 8.87
C GLN A 369 32.29 -3.36 8.74
N HIS A 370 32.67 -2.27 9.40
CA HIS A 370 31.91 -1.02 9.49
C HIS A 370 32.62 0.13 8.75
N CYS A 371 33.59 -0.19 7.89
CA CYS A 371 34.53 0.76 7.29
C CYS A 371 35.18 1.67 8.34
N GLN A 372 35.46 1.14 9.54
CA GLN A 372 35.71 1.93 10.77
C GLN A 372 37.18 2.25 11.08
N ARG A 373 38.11 1.91 10.18
CA ARG A 373 39.53 2.26 10.28
C ARG A 373 40.10 2.56 8.90
N CYS A 374 41.31 3.11 8.82
CA CYS A 374 42.01 3.31 7.55
C CYS A 374 42.72 2.02 7.08
N LYS A 375 42.82 1.84 5.75
CA LYS A 375 43.60 0.76 5.11
C LYS A 375 45.10 0.90 5.44
N PRO A 376 45.89 -0.19 5.48
CA PRO A 376 47.35 -0.11 5.50
C PRO A 376 47.89 0.85 4.43
N GLY A 377 48.82 1.72 4.83
CA GLY A 377 49.29 2.83 3.99
C GLY A 377 48.48 4.14 4.14
N PHE A 378 47.46 4.15 5.00
CA PHE A 378 46.69 5.35 5.38
C PHE A 378 46.53 5.44 6.90
N TYR A 379 46.45 6.67 7.41
CA TYR A 379 46.26 7.00 8.82
C TYR A 379 45.12 7.98 9.04
N ARG A 380 44.66 8.05 10.29
CA ARG A 380 43.49 8.81 10.72
C ARG A 380 43.79 10.31 10.87
N ASP A 381 43.20 11.17 10.03
CA ASP A 381 43.28 12.63 10.26
C ASP A 381 42.24 13.09 11.31
N LEU A 382 42.68 13.16 12.56
CA LEU A 382 41.87 13.59 13.71
C LEU A 382 41.25 15.00 13.57
N ARG A 383 41.71 15.84 12.63
CA ARG A 383 41.14 17.17 12.34
C ARG A 383 39.82 17.10 11.58
N ARG A 384 39.49 15.95 10.98
CA ARG A 384 38.22 15.67 10.28
C ARG A 384 37.32 14.79 11.12
N PRO A 385 35.97 14.88 11.02
CA PRO A 385 35.10 13.80 11.48
C PRO A 385 35.40 12.53 10.68
N PHE A 386 35.30 11.35 11.30
CA PHE A 386 35.68 10.11 10.60
C PHE A 386 34.82 9.83 9.36
N SER A 387 33.57 10.30 9.33
CA SER A 387 32.66 10.18 8.18
C SER A 387 33.01 11.05 6.96
N ALA A 388 34.09 11.84 7.01
CA ALA A 388 34.53 12.66 5.88
C ALA A 388 35.24 11.80 4.80
N PRO A 389 35.09 12.14 3.50
CA PRO A 389 35.84 11.48 2.42
C PRO A 389 37.37 11.54 2.55
N ASP A 390 37.89 12.53 3.28
CA ASP A 390 39.32 12.76 3.55
C ASP A 390 39.74 12.38 4.99
N ALA A 391 38.94 11.58 5.70
CA ALA A 391 39.22 11.14 7.07
C ALA A 391 40.43 10.20 7.23
N CYS A 392 40.87 9.58 6.13
CA CYS A 392 42.03 8.69 6.02
C CYS A 392 43.04 9.27 5.03
N LYS A 393 44.17 9.76 5.55
CA LYS A 393 45.25 10.41 4.80
C LYS A 393 46.38 9.41 4.52
N MET A 394 47.01 9.50 3.35
CA MET A 394 48.09 8.58 2.94
C MET A 394 49.35 8.75 3.82
N CYS A 395 50.00 7.64 4.18
CA CYS A 395 51.32 7.65 4.81
C CYS A 395 52.35 8.30 3.87
N SER A 396 53.28 9.09 4.40
CA SER A 396 54.35 9.75 3.63
C SER A 396 55.73 9.26 4.05
N CYS A 397 55.88 7.94 4.24
CA CYS A 397 57.12 7.32 4.71
C CYS A 397 58.22 7.36 3.65
N HIS A 398 59.40 7.85 4.02
CA HIS A 398 60.53 7.95 3.13
C HIS A 398 61.15 6.57 2.87
N PRO A 399 61.21 6.08 1.62
CA PRO A 399 61.51 4.67 1.32
C PRO A 399 62.92 4.24 1.76
N VAL A 400 63.87 5.18 1.80
CA VAL A 400 65.25 4.93 2.27
C VAL A 400 65.35 4.97 3.80
N GLY A 401 64.59 5.83 4.49
CA GLY A 401 64.78 6.12 5.91
C GLY A 401 63.85 5.35 6.85
N SER A 402 62.70 4.87 6.35
CA SER A 402 61.79 4.03 7.11
C SER A 402 62.26 2.58 7.19
N ALA A 403 62.07 1.95 8.34
CA ALA A 403 62.42 0.55 8.57
C ALA A 403 61.37 -0.37 7.95
N VAL A 404 61.82 -1.42 7.25
CA VAL A 404 60.96 -2.49 6.74
C VAL A 404 60.91 -3.60 7.80
N LEU A 405 59.71 -3.96 8.25
CA LEU A 405 59.53 -5.07 9.18
C LEU A 405 59.78 -6.41 8.47
N PRO A 406 60.38 -7.41 9.13
CA PRO A 406 60.40 -8.76 8.59
C PRO A 406 58.96 -9.22 8.29
N PHE A 407 58.81 -10.03 7.24
CA PHE A 407 57.54 -10.53 6.69
C PHE A 407 56.68 -9.53 5.88
N ASN A 408 57.02 -8.23 5.79
CA ASN A 408 56.37 -7.29 4.87
C ASN A 408 57.36 -6.69 3.86
N SER A 409 56.91 -6.46 2.62
CA SER A 409 57.71 -5.82 1.55
C SER A 409 57.53 -4.30 1.46
N VAL A 410 56.61 -3.73 2.24
CA VAL A 410 56.27 -2.31 2.26
C VAL A 410 56.13 -1.85 3.72
N THR A 411 56.71 -0.69 4.04
CA THR A 411 56.50 -0.05 5.34
C THR A 411 55.21 0.75 5.35
N PHE A 412 54.38 0.54 6.37
CA PHE A 412 53.21 1.37 6.67
C PHE A 412 53.48 2.23 7.91
N CYS A 413 52.87 3.41 7.95
CA CYS A 413 52.83 4.25 9.14
C CYS A 413 51.80 3.73 10.16
N ASP A 414 51.90 4.18 11.41
CA ASP A 414 50.90 3.90 12.44
C ASP A 414 49.53 4.50 12.03
N PRO A 415 48.44 3.70 11.94
CA PRO A 415 47.14 4.18 11.47
C PRO A 415 46.47 5.23 12.37
N SER A 416 46.93 5.43 13.61
CA SER A 416 46.33 6.35 14.57
C SER A 416 46.86 7.79 14.47
N ASN A 417 48.14 7.97 14.13
CA ASN A 417 48.80 9.28 14.12
C ASN A 417 49.58 9.60 12.83
N GLY A 418 49.95 8.59 12.03
CA GLY A 418 50.68 8.75 10.77
C GLY A 418 52.21 8.65 10.87
N ASP A 419 52.76 8.31 12.04
CA ASP A 419 54.20 8.17 12.22
C ASP A 419 54.75 6.92 11.53
N CYS A 420 55.82 7.09 10.76
CA CYS A 420 56.54 6.00 10.11
C CYS A 420 57.60 5.40 11.05
N PRO A 421 57.78 4.07 11.09
CA PRO A 421 58.88 3.47 11.85
C PRO A 421 60.21 3.77 11.15
N CYS A 422 61.15 4.41 11.84
CA CYS A 422 62.41 4.88 11.25
C CYS A 422 63.59 3.92 11.50
N LYS A 423 64.59 3.96 10.62
CA LYS A 423 65.89 3.30 10.79
C LYS A 423 66.72 3.97 11.90
N PRO A 424 67.76 3.31 12.45
CA PRO A 424 68.64 3.91 13.46
C PRO A 424 69.20 5.28 13.02
N GLY A 425 69.18 6.25 13.93
CA GLY A 425 69.65 7.61 13.66
C GLY A 425 68.75 8.46 12.75
N VAL A 426 67.60 7.95 12.28
CA VAL A 426 66.63 8.68 11.45
C VAL A 426 65.45 9.18 12.31
N ALA A 427 64.91 10.36 11.99
CA ALA A 427 63.85 11.02 12.75
C ALA A 427 62.82 11.74 11.87
N GLY A 428 61.79 12.28 12.51
CA GLY A 428 60.63 12.91 11.88
C GLY A 428 59.52 11.89 11.57
N PRO A 429 58.24 12.34 11.46
CA PRO A 429 57.10 11.45 11.24
C PRO A 429 57.14 10.72 9.88
N HIS A 430 58.06 11.12 9.00
CA HIS A 430 58.22 10.60 7.65
C HIS A 430 59.57 9.90 7.45
N CYS A 431 60.43 9.84 8.48
CA CYS A 431 61.78 9.28 8.42
C CYS A 431 62.65 9.88 7.31
N ASP A 432 62.51 11.19 7.11
CA ASP A 432 63.00 11.96 5.96
C ASP A 432 64.33 12.69 6.24
N ARG A 433 64.87 12.56 7.45
CA ARG A 433 66.06 13.28 7.94
C ARG A 433 66.75 12.54 9.08
N CYS A 434 68.00 12.88 9.33
CA CYS A 434 68.70 12.39 10.53
C CYS A 434 68.12 12.99 11.81
N MET A 435 68.29 12.24 12.90
CA MET A 435 68.05 12.68 14.27
C MET A 435 69.10 13.72 14.68
N VAL A 436 68.79 14.58 15.65
CA VAL A 436 69.77 15.52 16.23
C VAL A 436 70.96 14.72 16.78
N GLY A 437 72.18 15.11 16.40
CA GLY A 437 73.41 14.36 16.72
C GLY A 437 73.73 13.20 15.76
N TYR A 438 73.04 13.10 14.60
CA TYR A 438 73.31 12.13 13.55
C TYR A 438 73.42 12.80 12.17
N TRP A 439 74.20 12.18 11.26
CA TRP A 439 74.49 12.68 9.91
C TRP A 439 74.55 11.57 8.85
N GLY A 440 74.57 11.96 7.58
CA GLY A 440 74.86 11.05 6.46
C GLY A 440 73.72 10.05 6.18
N PHE A 441 72.52 10.56 5.93
CA PHE A 441 71.31 9.79 5.64
C PHE A 441 71.46 8.82 4.46
N GLY A 442 71.12 7.55 4.66
CA GLY A 442 71.15 6.52 3.61
C GLY A 442 70.47 5.20 4.01
N ASP A 443 70.74 4.13 3.24
CA ASP A 443 70.01 2.85 3.34
C ASP A 443 70.11 2.13 4.70
N TYR A 444 71.08 2.48 5.54
CA TYR A 444 71.27 1.93 6.88
C TYR A 444 70.81 2.88 8.00
N GLY A 445 70.20 4.01 7.66
CA GLY A 445 69.82 5.08 8.58
C GLY A 445 70.81 6.25 8.53
N CYS A 446 71.16 6.80 9.69
CA CYS A 446 72.21 7.83 9.82
C CYS A 446 73.30 7.38 10.81
N ARG A 447 74.50 7.97 10.69
CA ARG A 447 75.64 7.73 11.58
C ARG A 447 75.60 8.71 12.76
N PRO A 448 75.97 8.31 13.99
CA PRO A 448 76.15 9.27 15.07
C PRO A 448 77.30 10.23 14.75
N CYS A 449 77.25 11.43 15.32
CA CYS A 449 78.30 12.44 15.20
C CYS A 449 79.26 12.37 16.40
N ASP A 450 80.57 12.39 16.14
CA ASP A 450 81.62 12.45 17.17
C ASP A 450 81.81 13.89 17.73
N CYS A 451 80.70 14.56 18.03
CA CYS A 451 80.62 15.95 18.48
C CYS A 451 80.17 16.05 19.95
N ALA A 452 80.66 17.06 20.67
CA ALA A 452 80.20 17.38 22.04
C ALA A 452 78.84 18.12 22.08
N GLY A 453 78.14 18.22 20.94
CA GLY A 453 76.91 18.96 20.74
C GLY A 453 76.23 18.51 19.44
N SER A 454 75.34 19.33 18.87
CA SER A 454 74.73 19.03 17.57
C SER A 454 75.75 19.07 16.43
N CYS A 455 75.41 18.45 15.32
CA CYS A 455 76.17 18.43 14.07
C CYS A 455 75.26 18.78 12.87
N ASP A 456 75.87 19.12 11.74
CA ASP A 456 75.17 19.23 10.47
C ASP A 456 74.75 17.84 9.95
N PRO A 457 73.49 17.64 9.55
CA PRO A 457 72.99 16.32 9.16
C PRO A 457 73.48 15.83 7.78
N LEU A 458 74.09 16.68 6.95
CA LEU A 458 74.67 16.32 5.66
C LEU A 458 76.18 16.04 5.79
N THR A 459 76.94 16.93 6.44
CA THR A 459 78.41 16.85 6.49
C THR A 459 78.96 16.17 7.75
N GLY A 460 78.21 16.20 8.87
CA GLY A 460 78.67 15.76 10.18
C GLY A 460 79.46 16.81 10.98
N ASP A 461 79.68 18.01 10.44
CA ASP A 461 80.44 19.08 11.12
C ASP A 461 79.74 19.56 12.40
N CYS A 462 80.48 19.79 13.49
CA CYS A 462 79.89 20.16 14.77
C CYS A 462 79.37 21.62 14.78
N ILE A 463 78.12 21.80 15.22
CA ILE A 463 77.45 23.11 15.33
C ILE A 463 77.61 23.65 16.75
N SER A 464 78.11 24.89 16.88
CA SER A 464 78.14 25.62 18.15
C SER A 464 76.77 26.25 18.45
N SER A 465 76.32 26.18 19.69
CA SER A 465 74.93 26.47 20.07
C SER A 465 74.69 27.91 20.54
N THR A 466 74.02 28.72 19.71
CA THR A 466 73.29 29.92 20.13
C THR A 466 71.92 29.97 19.45
N ASP A 467 70.92 30.43 20.21
CA ASP A 467 69.61 30.93 19.78
C ASP A 467 68.58 29.91 19.21
N ILE A 468 67.72 29.42 20.10
CA ILE A 468 66.35 28.97 19.80
C ILE A 468 65.46 29.58 20.89
N ASP A 469 64.34 30.20 20.50
CA ASP A 469 63.32 30.69 21.44
C ASP A 469 61.90 30.36 20.92
N TRP A 470 60.93 30.23 21.83
CA TRP A 470 59.59 29.71 21.54
C TRP A 470 58.49 30.77 21.73
N TYR A 471 57.29 30.52 21.19
CA TYR A 471 56.02 30.41 21.95
C TYR A 471 54.79 30.24 21.03
N GLN A 472 53.70 29.71 21.58
CA GLN A 472 52.42 29.46 20.90
C GLN A 472 51.27 29.50 21.93
N GLU A 473 50.13 30.09 21.59
CA GLU A 473 48.94 30.14 22.46
C GLU A 473 47.62 29.82 21.72
N ILE A 474 46.64 29.27 22.46
CA ILE A 474 45.23 29.09 22.08
C ILE A 474 44.37 29.19 23.36
N PRO A 475 43.24 29.94 23.38
CA PRO A 475 42.32 29.97 24.53
C PRO A 475 40.94 29.32 24.27
N ASP A 476 40.68 28.23 25.00
CA ASP A 476 39.48 27.89 25.81
C ASP A 476 38.01 27.91 25.32
N PHE A 477 37.16 27.28 26.14
CA PHE A 477 35.77 26.87 25.88
C PHE A 477 34.90 26.86 27.16
N HIS A 478 33.67 27.40 27.13
CA HIS A 478 32.64 27.25 28.19
C HIS A 478 31.22 27.37 27.54
N SER A 479 30.27 26.44 27.72
CA SER A 479 29.48 26.08 28.94
C SER A 479 28.25 26.99 29.16
N MET A 480 27.01 26.62 28.76
CA MET A 480 26.07 25.63 29.35
C MET A 480 25.16 26.14 30.49
N HIS A 481 23.85 26.28 30.22
CA HIS A 481 22.71 26.39 31.16
C HIS A 481 21.38 26.27 30.35
N ASN A 482 20.23 25.75 30.82
CA ASN A 482 19.91 24.91 32.00
C ASN A 482 18.56 24.15 31.79
N LYS A 483 18.18 23.32 32.77
CA LYS A 483 16.93 22.54 33.06
C LYS A 483 15.55 23.17 32.68
N SER A 484 14.39 22.48 32.61
CA SER A 484 13.95 21.10 32.99
C SER A 484 12.56 20.69 32.42
N GLU A 485 12.22 19.40 32.52
CA GLU A 485 10.87 18.77 32.38
C GLU A 485 10.03 18.85 33.70
N PRO A 486 8.76 18.34 33.89
CA PRO A 486 8.20 17.03 33.41
C PRO A 486 6.68 16.92 33.02
N ALA A 487 6.33 15.78 32.38
CA ALA A 487 5.12 14.90 32.41
C ALA A 487 3.68 15.42 32.81
N TRP A 488 2.54 14.83 32.40
CA TRP A 488 2.16 13.41 32.16
C TRP A 488 0.98 13.21 31.16
N GLU A 489 1.06 12.17 30.28
CA GLU A 489 -0.04 11.21 29.92
C GLU A 489 -1.31 11.80 29.17
N TRP A 490 -2.35 11.12 28.63
CA TRP A 490 -2.92 9.75 28.61
C TRP A 490 -3.42 9.30 27.18
N GLU A 491 -3.42 7.98 26.93
CA GLU A 491 -4.31 7.10 26.09
C GLU A 491 -4.77 7.36 24.60
N ASP A 492 -4.70 6.25 23.84
CA ASP A 492 -5.76 5.62 23.01
C ASP A 492 -5.89 5.60 21.45
N GLU A 493 -6.36 4.41 21.06
CA GLU A 493 -6.78 3.78 19.79
C GLU A 493 -7.20 4.62 18.57
N GLN A 494 -6.90 4.11 17.36
CA GLN A 494 -7.63 4.44 16.13
C GLN A 494 -7.99 3.22 15.27
N GLY A 495 -9.26 2.84 15.37
CA GLY A 495 -9.87 1.69 14.70
C GLY A 495 -10.08 1.78 13.17
N PHE A 496 -10.60 0.67 12.64
CA PHE A 496 -10.92 0.44 11.24
C PHE A 496 -12.21 1.16 10.80
N SER A 497 -12.47 1.24 9.48
CA SER A 497 -13.61 1.98 8.89
C SER A 497 -14.40 1.13 7.88
N ALA A 498 -15.66 0.83 8.16
CA ALA A 498 -16.59 0.09 7.30
C ALA A 498 -17.43 1.02 6.39
N LEU A 499 -16.94 1.27 5.18
CA LEU A 499 -17.62 2.08 4.15
C LEU A 499 -18.29 1.25 3.02
N ARG A 500 -18.77 0.03 3.32
CA ARG A 500 -19.36 -0.89 2.33
C ARG A 500 -20.53 -1.75 2.86
N HIS A 501 -21.62 -1.13 3.31
CA HIS A 501 -22.94 -1.78 3.39
C HIS A 501 -24.07 -0.77 3.13
N SER A 502 -24.77 -0.89 1.99
CA SER A 502 -25.88 -0.02 1.61
C SER A 502 -27.08 -0.80 1.04
N GLY A 503 -27.24 -2.07 1.45
CA GLY A 503 -28.23 -2.99 0.87
C GLY A 503 -29.23 -3.63 1.84
N LYS A 504 -29.08 -3.48 3.18
CA LYS A 504 -29.94 -4.16 4.18
C LYS A 504 -30.22 -3.30 5.45
N CYS A 505 -30.28 -1.98 5.30
CA CYS A 505 -30.53 -1.05 6.41
C CYS A 505 -31.96 -0.48 6.37
N GLU A 506 -32.94 -1.23 6.88
CA GLU A 506 -34.32 -0.74 7.04
C GLU A 506 -34.47 0.20 8.25
N CYS A 507 -34.13 1.47 8.05
CA CYS A 507 -34.40 2.50 9.04
C CYS A 507 -35.85 2.98 8.93
N LYS A 508 -36.64 2.86 10.01
CA LYS A 508 -38.00 3.41 10.07
C LYS A 508 -37.95 4.94 9.98
N GLU A 509 -38.33 5.50 8.83
CA GLU A 509 -38.44 6.96 8.67
C GLU A 509 -39.53 7.52 9.59
N GLN A 510 -39.20 8.58 10.34
CA GLN A 510 -40.22 9.32 11.08
C GLN A 510 -41.02 10.21 10.12
N VAL A 511 -42.32 9.94 9.99
CA VAL A 511 -43.27 10.79 9.27
C VAL A 511 -43.64 12.00 10.14
N LEU A 512 -43.78 13.19 9.54
CA LEU A 512 -44.19 14.40 10.26
C LEU A 512 -45.67 14.29 10.72
N GLY A 513 -45.86 13.80 11.95
CA GLY A 513 -47.16 13.70 12.60
C GLY A 513 -47.82 15.06 12.92
N ASN A 514 -48.95 15.01 13.64
CA ASN A 514 -49.67 16.21 14.07
C ASN A 514 -48.78 17.11 14.96
N SER A 515 -49.02 18.42 14.97
CA SER A 515 -48.11 19.40 15.59
C SER A 515 -47.83 19.12 17.07
N LYS A 516 -48.82 18.63 17.83
CA LYS A 516 -48.64 18.25 19.26
C LYS A 516 -47.61 17.11 19.42
N ALA A 517 -47.56 16.16 18.49
CA ALA A 517 -46.56 15.09 18.48
C ALA A 517 -45.17 15.64 18.09
N PHE A 518 -45.09 16.52 17.09
CA PHE A 518 -43.81 17.13 16.72
C PHE A 518 -43.22 17.98 17.86
N CYS A 519 -44.03 18.78 18.56
CA CYS A 519 -43.58 19.57 19.70
C CYS A 519 -43.25 18.71 20.94
N GLY A 520 -43.84 17.52 21.07
CA GLY A 520 -43.53 16.57 22.15
C GLY A 520 -42.18 15.86 22.01
N MET A 521 -41.54 15.90 20.83
CA MET A 521 -40.19 15.38 20.66
C MET A 521 -39.16 16.28 21.36
N LYS A 522 -38.39 15.72 22.30
CA LYS A 522 -37.39 16.44 23.11
C LYS A 522 -36.07 16.73 22.34
N TYR A 523 -36.14 17.40 21.19
CA TYR A 523 -34.97 17.81 20.40
C TYR A 523 -34.28 19.06 20.98
N SER A 524 -32.95 19.12 20.86
CA SER A 524 -32.13 20.28 21.28
C SER A 524 -32.00 21.34 20.17
N TYR A 525 -32.01 20.92 18.91
CA TYR A 525 -31.87 21.80 17.75
C TYR A 525 -32.75 21.37 16.58
N VAL A 526 -32.98 22.31 15.65
CA VAL A 526 -33.59 22.07 14.35
C VAL A 526 -32.81 22.83 13.27
N LEU A 527 -32.26 22.10 12.29
CA LEU A 527 -31.31 22.60 11.29
C LEU A 527 -31.71 22.22 9.86
N LYS A 528 -31.40 23.10 8.90
CA LYS A 528 -31.21 22.72 7.50
C LYS A 528 -29.73 22.47 7.25
N ILE A 529 -29.41 21.28 6.75
CA ILE A 529 -28.04 20.85 6.46
C ILE A 529 -27.90 20.35 5.01
N LYS A 530 -26.68 20.38 4.48
CA LYS A 530 -26.24 19.56 3.34
C LYS A 530 -25.16 18.59 3.82
N ILE A 531 -25.29 17.31 3.53
CA ILE A 531 -24.25 16.32 3.86
C ILE A 531 -23.07 16.48 2.90
N LEU A 532 -21.84 16.53 3.43
CA LEU A 532 -20.60 16.65 2.67
C LEU A 532 -19.92 15.29 2.51
N SER A 533 -19.70 14.59 3.61
CA SER A 533 -19.20 13.22 3.64
C SER A 533 -19.72 12.49 4.88
N ALA A 534 -19.76 11.17 4.82
CA ALA A 534 -19.93 10.31 6.00
C ALA A 534 -18.69 9.43 6.10
N HIS A 535 -18.15 9.29 7.30
CA HIS A 535 -17.05 8.41 7.63
C HIS A 535 -17.51 7.45 8.73
N ASP A 536 -17.09 6.20 8.63
CA ASP A 536 -17.11 5.30 9.78
C ASP A 536 -15.74 5.36 10.49
N LYS A 537 -15.74 5.15 11.80
CA LYS A 537 -14.56 5.01 12.67
C LYS A 537 -14.52 3.66 13.40
N GLY A 538 -15.45 2.75 13.08
CA GLY A 538 -15.57 1.42 13.67
C GLY A 538 -16.29 1.43 15.02
N SER A 539 -15.93 2.36 15.91
CA SER A 539 -16.63 2.61 17.18
C SER A 539 -17.83 3.54 17.04
N HIS A 540 -17.83 4.44 16.06
CA HIS A 540 -18.91 5.39 15.78
C HIS A 540 -18.81 5.96 14.37
N ALA A 541 -19.91 6.55 13.87
CA ALA A 541 -19.91 7.27 12.60
C ALA A 541 -19.73 8.79 12.81
N GLU A 542 -19.07 9.44 11.85
CA GLU A 542 -18.92 10.90 11.76
C GLU A 542 -19.49 11.42 10.43
N VAL A 543 -20.56 12.22 10.50
CA VAL A 543 -21.19 12.80 9.30
C VAL A 543 -20.86 14.28 9.21
N ASN A 544 -20.00 14.65 8.27
CA ASN A 544 -19.61 16.02 8.01
C ASN A 544 -20.70 16.75 7.23
N VAL A 545 -21.17 17.90 7.76
CA VAL A 545 -22.30 18.65 7.18
C VAL A 545 -22.00 20.14 7.05
N LYS A 546 -22.61 20.78 6.05
CA LYS A 546 -22.69 22.24 5.94
C LYS A 546 -24.05 22.71 6.45
N ILE A 547 -24.08 23.36 7.61
CA ILE A 547 -25.28 23.97 8.18
C ILE A 547 -25.65 25.19 7.33
N LYS A 548 -26.75 25.09 6.58
CA LYS A 548 -27.25 26.17 5.71
C LYS A 548 -28.19 27.13 6.43
N LYS A 549 -29.01 26.63 7.37
CA LYS A 549 -29.91 27.46 8.19
C LYS A 549 -30.16 26.81 9.55
N VAL A 550 -30.18 27.62 10.59
CA VAL A 550 -30.66 27.22 11.93
C VAL A 550 -32.14 27.64 12.04
N LEU A 551 -33.00 26.76 12.55
CA LEU A 551 -34.44 27.00 12.69
C LEU A 551 -34.87 27.10 14.16
N LYS A 552 -34.28 26.30 15.04
CA LYS A 552 -34.34 26.42 16.50
C LYS A 552 -33.03 25.86 17.08
N SER A 553 -32.56 26.42 18.19
CA SER A 553 -31.46 25.93 19.01
C SER A 553 -31.77 26.30 20.45
N THR A 554 -31.53 25.42 21.42
CA THR A 554 -31.84 25.70 22.83
C THR A 554 -30.61 26.19 23.60
N LYS A 555 -29.68 25.31 23.98
CA LYS A 555 -28.52 25.65 24.81
C LYS A 555 -27.30 26.05 23.99
N LEU A 556 -27.02 25.38 22.86
CA LEU A 556 -25.90 25.72 21.98
C LEU A 556 -26.14 26.94 21.09
N LYS A 557 -25.12 27.81 20.98
CA LYS A 557 -24.99 28.83 19.92
C LYS A 557 -24.52 28.18 18.60
N ILE A 558 -25.38 27.39 17.96
CA ILE A 558 -25.08 26.75 16.67
C ILE A 558 -25.00 27.82 15.57
N LEU A 559 -23.83 27.93 14.92
CA LEU A 559 -23.57 28.84 13.80
C LEU A 559 -23.68 28.13 12.44
N ARG A 560 -23.86 28.90 11.36
CA ARG A 560 -23.74 28.39 9.98
C ARG A 560 -22.27 28.09 9.68
N GLY A 561 -21.97 26.98 9.02
CA GLY A 561 -20.60 26.55 8.74
C GLY A 561 -20.48 25.06 8.46
N LYS A 562 -19.24 24.53 8.49
CA LYS A 562 -18.98 23.09 8.58
C LYS A 562 -19.12 22.63 10.03
N ARG A 563 -19.79 21.51 10.28
CA ARG A 563 -19.88 20.82 11.59
C ARG A 563 -20.00 19.31 11.38
N THR A 564 -19.75 18.53 12.42
CA THR A 564 -19.95 17.08 12.45
C THR A 564 -21.27 16.74 13.16
N LEU A 565 -22.00 15.77 12.64
CA LEU A 565 -23.11 15.10 13.31
C LEU A 565 -22.69 13.67 13.67
N TYR A 566 -23.16 13.19 14.81
CA TYR A 566 -22.81 11.88 15.36
C TYR A 566 -24.06 10.97 15.40
N PRO A 567 -24.17 9.97 14.49
CA PRO A 567 -25.21 8.96 14.55
C PRO A 567 -24.98 8.00 15.73
N GLU A 568 -25.89 8.01 16.71
CA GLU A 568 -25.80 7.21 17.95
C GLU A 568 -26.06 5.71 17.70
N SER A 569 -26.82 5.38 16.66
CA SER A 569 -27.39 4.05 16.45
C SER A 569 -26.49 3.15 15.60
N TRP A 570 -25.30 2.80 16.10
CA TRP A 570 -24.46 1.75 15.54
C TRP A 570 -24.99 0.38 15.99
N THR A 571 -25.46 -0.43 15.04
CA THR A 571 -26.05 -1.75 15.32
C THR A 571 -25.13 -2.87 14.84
N ASN A 572 -25.26 -4.08 15.42
CA ASN A 572 -24.54 -5.31 15.03
C ASN A 572 -24.78 -5.77 13.57
N ARG A 573 -25.46 -4.95 12.75
CA ARG A 573 -25.71 -5.12 11.31
C ARG A 573 -24.93 -4.11 10.44
N GLY A 574 -24.09 -3.26 11.03
CA GLY A 574 -23.28 -2.27 10.30
C GLY A 574 -24.09 -1.11 9.70
N CYS A 575 -25.26 -0.80 10.27
CA CYS A 575 -26.17 0.24 9.81
C CYS A 575 -26.26 1.37 10.84
N THR A 576 -26.23 2.63 10.37
CA THR A 576 -26.65 3.81 11.14
C THR A 576 -28.05 4.26 10.73
N CYS A 577 -28.91 4.51 11.71
CA CYS A 577 -30.26 5.05 11.50
C CYS A 577 -30.43 6.38 12.24
N PRO A 578 -30.97 7.43 11.60
CA PRO A 578 -31.42 7.53 10.21
C PRO A 578 -30.27 7.69 9.19
N ILE A 579 -30.52 7.28 7.94
CA ILE A 579 -29.52 7.29 6.86
C ILE A 579 -29.31 8.72 6.33
N LEU A 580 -28.06 9.21 6.36
CA LEU A 580 -27.66 10.54 5.91
C LEU A 580 -26.74 10.46 4.68
N ASN A 581 -27.33 10.43 3.48
CA ASN A 581 -26.59 10.26 2.23
C ASN A 581 -25.78 11.52 1.84
N PRO A 582 -24.48 11.40 1.51
CA PRO A 582 -23.65 12.51 1.02
C PRO A 582 -24.26 13.23 -0.19
N GLY A 583 -24.01 14.53 -0.28
CA GLY A 583 -24.49 15.37 -1.39
C GLY A 583 -25.95 15.83 -1.29
N LEU A 584 -26.78 15.20 -0.45
CA LEU A 584 -28.20 15.55 -0.28
C LEU A 584 -28.43 16.57 0.84
N GLU A 585 -29.61 17.21 0.80
CA GLU A 585 -30.05 18.18 1.82
C GLU A 585 -31.17 17.62 2.69
N TYR A 586 -31.08 17.88 4.00
CA TYR A 586 -31.99 17.37 5.00
C TYR A 586 -32.48 18.48 5.94
N LEU A 587 -33.69 18.31 6.45
CA LEU A 587 -34.17 18.90 7.70
C LEU A 587 -33.89 17.90 8.82
N VAL A 588 -33.17 18.33 9.85
CA VAL A 588 -32.81 17.50 11.01
C VAL A 588 -33.24 18.21 12.30
N ALA A 589 -34.06 17.55 13.11
CA ALA A 589 -34.29 17.89 14.50
C ALA A 589 -33.67 16.79 15.37
N GLY A 590 -32.59 17.12 16.09
CA GLY A 590 -31.73 16.15 16.78
C GLY A 590 -31.45 16.53 18.22
N HIS A 591 -30.64 15.71 18.89
CA HIS A 591 -30.31 15.83 20.31
C HIS A 591 -28.86 16.30 20.50
N GLU A 592 -28.52 16.69 21.72
CA GLU A 592 -27.20 17.18 22.09
C GLU A 592 -26.66 16.32 23.23
N ASP A 593 -25.43 15.84 23.12
CA ASP A 593 -24.72 15.32 24.28
C ASP A 593 -24.21 16.52 25.09
N VAL A 594 -24.90 16.79 26.20
CA VAL A 594 -24.64 17.93 27.10
C VAL A 594 -23.25 17.84 27.75
N ARG A 595 -22.61 16.66 27.79
CA ARG A 595 -21.27 16.47 28.36
C ARG A 595 -20.14 16.75 27.36
N THR A 596 -20.37 16.55 26.06
CA THR A 596 -19.33 16.72 25.02
C THR A 596 -19.63 17.82 23.99
N GLY A 597 -20.80 18.44 24.04
CA GLY A 597 -21.26 19.42 23.06
C GLY A 597 -21.52 18.84 21.65
N LYS A 598 -21.51 17.50 21.50
CA LYS A 598 -21.70 16.83 20.22
C LYS A 598 -23.16 16.94 19.76
N LEU A 599 -23.33 17.21 18.47
CA LEU A 599 -24.64 17.21 17.79
C LEU A 599 -24.99 15.76 17.43
N VAL A 600 -25.85 15.14 18.22
CA VAL A 600 -26.22 13.71 18.11
C VAL A 600 -27.49 13.55 17.27
N VAL A 601 -27.53 12.50 16.45
CA VAL A 601 -28.71 12.08 15.68
C VAL A 601 -28.95 10.60 15.93
N ASN A 602 -30.19 10.20 16.14
CA ASN A 602 -30.55 8.83 16.50
C ASN A 602 -31.96 8.47 15.99
N MET A 603 -32.43 7.25 16.24
CA MET A 603 -33.78 6.81 15.83
C MET A 603 -34.94 7.62 16.45
N LYS A 604 -34.69 8.42 17.51
CA LYS A 604 -35.67 9.35 18.11
C LYS A 604 -35.64 10.74 17.45
N SER A 605 -34.59 11.06 16.70
CA SER A 605 -34.42 12.31 15.96
C SER A 605 -35.27 12.32 14.68
N PHE A 606 -35.84 13.47 14.34
CA PHE A 606 -36.61 13.64 13.11
C PHE A 606 -35.69 14.07 11.97
N VAL A 607 -35.58 13.23 10.94
CA VAL A 607 -34.75 13.46 9.76
C VAL A 607 -35.58 13.21 8.51
N GLN A 608 -35.69 14.20 7.62
CA GLN A 608 -36.31 14.06 6.31
C GLN A 608 -35.60 14.90 5.25
N HIS A 609 -35.69 14.47 3.98
CA HIS A 609 -35.19 15.22 2.84
C HIS A 609 -35.77 16.64 2.77
N TRP A 610 -34.92 17.63 2.49
CA TRP A 610 -35.34 19.03 2.48
C TRP A 610 -36.30 19.33 1.31
N LYS A 611 -37.58 19.54 1.61
CA LYS A 611 -38.57 20.10 0.68
C LYS A 611 -38.96 21.53 1.14
N PRO A 612 -39.06 22.55 0.26
CA PRO A 612 -39.41 23.92 0.66
C PRO A 612 -40.77 24.04 1.37
N ALA A 613 -41.73 23.17 1.05
CA ALA A 613 -43.02 23.08 1.75
C ALA A 613 -42.86 22.56 3.19
N LEU A 614 -42.07 21.49 3.39
CA LEU A 614 -41.75 20.92 4.70
C LEU A 614 -41.05 21.95 5.60
N GLY A 615 -40.06 22.66 5.05
CA GLY A 615 -39.36 23.74 5.76
C GLY A 615 -40.28 24.88 6.21
N ARG A 616 -41.27 25.27 5.39
CA ARG A 616 -42.31 26.25 5.78
C ARG A 616 -43.22 25.68 6.89
N LYS A 617 -43.75 24.46 6.72
CA LYS A 617 -44.64 23.80 7.69
C LYS A 617 -43.99 23.66 9.07
N VAL A 618 -42.72 23.25 9.13
CA VAL A 618 -42.00 23.10 10.41
C VAL A 618 -41.65 24.45 11.04
N MET A 619 -41.31 25.50 10.26
CA MET A 619 -41.14 26.85 10.82
C MET A 619 -42.44 27.41 11.42
N ASP A 620 -43.60 27.12 10.82
CA ASP A 620 -44.90 27.55 11.34
C ASP A 620 -45.25 26.81 12.65
N ILE A 621 -45.09 25.48 12.68
CA ILE A 621 -45.25 24.66 13.88
C ILE A 621 -44.35 25.16 15.03
N LEU A 622 -43.06 25.41 14.75
CA LEU A 622 -42.10 25.92 15.73
C LEU A 622 -42.45 27.32 16.27
N LYS A 623 -43.08 28.19 15.46
CA LYS A 623 -43.47 29.55 15.87
C LYS A 623 -44.82 29.62 16.59
N ARG A 624 -45.79 28.80 16.18
CA ARG A 624 -47.19 28.93 16.60
C ARG A 624 -47.69 27.83 17.53
N LYS A 625 -47.07 26.65 17.54
CA LYS A 625 -47.60 25.45 18.21
C LYS A 625 -46.63 24.74 19.16
N CYS A 626 -45.33 25.08 19.13
CA CYS A 626 -44.31 24.60 20.08
C CYS A 626 -43.82 25.73 21.01
N LYS A 627 -44.75 26.39 21.71
CA LYS A 627 -44.42 27.19 22.90
C LYS A 627 -44.14 26.24 24.06
#